data_AF-A0A7C6SLW4-F1
#
_entry.id   AF-A0A7C6SLW4-F1
#
_cell.length_a   1.000
_cell.length_b   1.000
_cell.length_c   1.000
_cell.angle_alpha   90.00
_cell.angle_beta   90.00
_cell.angle_gamma   90.00
#
_symmetry.space_group_name_H-M   'P 1'
#
loop_
_entity.id
_entity.type
_entity.pdbx_description
1 polymer ?
#
loop_
_entity_poly.entity_id
_entity_poly.type
_entity_poly.pdbx_seq_one_letter_code
_entity_poly.pdbx_strand_id
1 'polypeptide(L)'
;FLYSSKEIENGFNIAGYSREAVDSYLELIIKENDYTRKKAFFTNLRNIINQDVPYIGLYFYNDAALYNKKIKGDLNLGVWTKYDDYFRWYVSF
;
A
#
# COMPACT_ATOMS: atom_id res chain seq x y z
N PHE A 1 -9.95 2.15 -5.93
CA PHE A 1 -8.87 2.77 -5.11
C PHE A 1 -9.47 3.61 -3.97
N LEU A 2 -8.86 3.60 -2.78
CA LEU A 2 -9.33 4.33 -1.57
C LEU A 2 -9.73 5.79 -1.80
N TYR A 3 -9.05 6.51 -2.70
CA TYR A 3 -9.28 7.94 -2.96
C TYR A 3 -10.10 8.22 -4.22
N SER A 4 -10.58 7.19 -4.93
CA SER A 4 -11.40 7.42 -6.13
C SER A 4 -12.84 7.68 -5.74
N SER A 5 -13.47 8.66 -6.38
CA SER A 5 -14.88 8.97 -6.16
C SER A 5 -15.81 7.83 -6.59
N LYS A 6 -15.41 7.06 -7.62
CA LYS A 6 -16.16 5.88 -8.13
C LYS A 6 -16.31 4.77 -7.10
N GLU A 7 -15.54 4.81 -6.02
CA GLU A 7 -15.45 3.75 -5.02
C GLU A 7 -16.16 4.08 -3.71
N ILE A 8 -16.88 5.20 -3.68
CA ILE A 8 -17.74 5.60 -2.57
C ILE A 8 -18.88 4.60 -2.41
N GLU A 9 -19.57 4.25 -3.50
CA GLU A 9 -20.69 3.30 -3.48
C GLU A 9 -20.24 1.86 -3.19
N ASN A 10 -19.02 1.51 -3.60
CA ASN A 10 -18.43 0.19 -3.33
C ASN A 10 -17.88 0.05 -1.90
N GLY A 11 -17.87 1.12 -1.11
CA GLY A 11 -17.41 1.12 0.28
C GLY A 11 -15.88 1.11 0.47
N PHE A 12 -15.08 1.18 -0.60
CA PHE A 12 -13.63 1.29 -0.47
C PHE A 12 -13.19 2.72 -0.11
N ASN A 13 -13.91 3.74 -0.55
CA ASN A 13 -13.69 5.14 -0.17
C ASN A 13 -14.66 5.53 0.95
N ILE A 14 -14.37 5.05 2.15
CA ILE A 14 -15.25 5.19 3.33
C ILE A 14 -15.42 6.66 3.74
N ALA A 15 -14.39 7.49 3.55
CA ALA A 15 -14.45 8.92 3.87
C ALA A 15 -15.36 9.73 2.93
N GLY A 16 -15.90 9.13 1.84
CA GLY A 16 -16.71 9.87 0.86
C GLY A 16 -15.92 10.94 0.11
N TYR A 17 -14.58 10.82 0.06
CA TYR A 17 -13.71 11.84 -0.50
C TYR A 17 -13.87 11.92 -2.02
N SER A 18 -14.04 13.14 -2.57
CA SER A 18 -14.22 13.35 -4.01
C SER A 18 -13.50 14.62 -4.44
N ARG A 19 -12.55 14.47 -5.38
CA ARG A 19 -11.82 15.58 -6.00
C ARG A 19 -11.47 15.21 -7.43
N GLU A 20 -11.97 15.98 -8.39
CA GLU A 20 -11.81 15.72 -9.83
C GLU A 20 -10.34 15.58 -10.24
N ALA A 21 -9.46 16.41 -9.68
CA ALA A 21 -8.02 16.32 -9.94
C ALA A 21 -7.42 14.99 -9.47
N VAL A 22 -7.89 14.44 -8.34
CA VAL A 22 -7.46 13.13 -7.84
C VAL A 22 -7.88 12.02 -8.81
N ASP A 23 -9.14 11.98 -9.21
CA ASP A 23 -9.62 10.96 -10.17
C ASP A 23 -8.86 11.06 -11.50
N SER A 24 -8.62 12.28 -11.99
CA SER A 24 -7.83 12.52 -13.20
C SER A 24 -6.41 11.96 -13.10
N TYR A 25 -5.71 12.22 -11.98
CA TYR A 25 -4.37 11.66 -11.77
C TYR A 25 -4.37 10.14 -11.62
N LEU A 26 -5.37 9.56 -10.95
CA LEU A 26 -5.51 8.10 -10.86
C LEU A 26 -5.63 7.47 -12.25
N GLU A 27 -6.42 8.06 -13.15
CA GLU A 27 -6.54 7.58 -14.53
C GLU A 27 -5.22 7.70 -15.31
N LEU A 28 -4.49 8.81 -15.16
CA LEU A 28 -3.17 8.98 -15.77
C LEU A 28 -2.16 7.93 -15.29
N ILE A 29 -2.12 7.64 -13.99
CA ILE A 29 -1.22 6.65 -13.39
C ILE A 29 -1.50 5.24 -13.91
N ILE A 30 -2.77 4.88 -14.09
CA ILE A 30 -3.17 3.57 -14.61
C ILE A 30 -2.75 3.41 -16.08
N LYS A 31 -2.84 4.47 -16.88
CA LYS A 31 -2.53 4.45 -18.32
C LYS A 31 -1.04 4.67 -18.65
N GLU A 32 -0.24 5.21 -17.72
CA GLU A 32 1.17 5.51 -17.96
C GLU A 32 2.07 4.28 -17.79
N ASN A 33 2.93 4.07 -18.80
CA ASN A 33 3.89 2.96 -18.88
C ASN A 33 5.30 3.41 -18.51
N ASP A 34 5.64 4.69 -18.69
CA ASP A 34 6.93 5.23 -18.31
C ASP A 34 7.01 5.41 -16.78
N TYR A 35 7.97 4.73 -16.15
CA TYR A 35 8.13 4.73 -14.70
C TYR A 35 8.35 6.13 -14.13
N THR A 36 9.17 6.95 -14.79
CA THR A 36 9.52 8.30 -14.32
C THR A 36 8.29 9.21 -14.33
N ARG A 37 7.51 9.20 -15.42
CA ARG A 37 6.25 9.94 -15.52
C ARG A 37 5.19 9.43 -14.56
N LYS A 38 5.05 8.11 -14.43
CA LYS A 38 4.12 7.49 -13.46
C LYS A 38 4.42 7.93 -12.03
N LYS A 39 5.71 7.98 -11.66
CA LYS A 39 6.16 8.50 -10.36
C LYS A 39 5.86 9.99 -10.18
N ALA A 40 6.02 10.80 -11.22
CA ALA A 40 5.68 12.22 -11.17
C ALA A 40 4.18 12.44 -10.97
N PHE A 41 3.31 11.73 -11.70
CA PHE A 41 1.86 11.77 -11.50
C PHE A 41 1.46 11.34 -10.08
N PHE A 42 2.04 10.27 -9.57
CA PHE A 42 1.80 9.81 -8.20
C PHE A 42 2.23 10.86 -7.15
N THR A 43 3.34 11.56 -7.37
CA THR A 43 3.82 12.62 -6.48
C THR A 43 2.82 13.78 -6.44
N ASN A 44 2.32 14.21 -7.59
CA ASN A 44 1.31 15.28 -7.67
C ASN A 44 -0.01 14.88 -7.02
N LEU A 45 -0.48 13.65 -7.29
CA LEU A 45 -1.64 13.06 -6.63
C LEU A 45 -1.48 13.09 -5.09
N ARG A 46 -0.33 12.64 -4.58
CA ARG A 46 -0.05 12.62 -3.14
C ARG A 46 -0.07 14.02 -2.53
N ASN A 47 0.46 15.03 -3.22
CA ASN A 47 0.46 16.40 -2.72
C ASN A 47 -0.96 16.94 -2.55
N ILE A 48 -1.83 16.67 -3.51
CA ILE A 48 -3.26 17.04 -3.49
C ILE A 48 -3.97 16.36 -2.31
N ILE A 49 -3.80 15.04 -2.15
CA ILE A 49 -4.41 14.28 -1.04
C ILE A 49 -3.90 14.79 0.32
N ASN A 50 -2.61 15.10 0.44
CA ASN A 50 -2.05 15.62 1.69
C ASN A 50 -2.54 17.02 2.03
N GLN A 51 -2.91 17.84 1.05
CA GLN A 51 -3.51 19.15 1.29
C GLN A 51 -4.94 19.01 1.83
N ASP A 52 -5.68 18.04 1.32
CA ASP A 52 -7.10 17.86 1.69
C ASP A 52 -7.28 17.02 2.96
N VAL A 53 -6.27 16.24 3.33
CA VAL A 53 -6.24 15.38 4.53
C VAL A 53 -7.51 14.53 4.68
N PRO A 54 -7.91 13.72 3.67
CA PRO A 54 -9.11 12.90 3.77
C PRO A 54 -8.98 11.77 4.80
N TYR A 55 -7.75 11.40 5.14
CA TYR A 55 -7.42 10.42 6.17
C TYR A 55 -6.24 10.90 7.00
N ILE A 56 -6.26 10.59 8.29
CA ILE A 56 -5.15 10.83 9.22
C ILE A 56 -4.50 9.48 9.52
N GLY A 57 -3.33 9.24 8.95
CA GLY A 57 -2.53 8.06 9.26
C GLY A 57 -1.97 8.16 10.69
N LEU A 58 -2.32 7.20 11.55
CA LEU A 58 -1.89 7.19 12.95
C LEU A 58 -0.52 6.52 13.12
N TYR A 59 -0.41 5.27 12.67
CA TYR A 59 0.80 4.47 12.76
C TYR A 59 0.74 3.32 11.74
N PHE A 60 1.89 2.74 11.45
CA PHE A 60 1.98 1.48 10.70
C PHE A 60 1.87 0.31 11.67
N TYR A 61 1.13 -0.72 11.26
CA TYR A 61 1.11 -1.99 11.98
C TYR A 61 2.48 -2.66 11.86
N ASN A 62 3.05 -3.04 12.99
CA ASN A 62 4.25 -3.86 13.04
C ASN A 62 3.84 -5.24 13.51
N ASP A 63 3.93 -6.22 12.62
CA ASP A 63 3.68 -7.61 12.98
C ASP A 63 4.91 -8.22 13.64
N ALA A 64 4.66 -9.09 14.63
CA ALA A 64 5.69 -9.89 15.28
C ALA A 64 5.38 -11.37 15.09
N ALA A 65 6.40 -12.16 14.83
CA ALA A 65 6.29 -13.61 14.76
C ALA A 65 7.16 -14.28 15.81
N LEU A 66 6.58 -15.26 16.48
CA LEU A 66 7.28 -16.15 17.39
C LEU A 66 7.46 -17.50 16.72
N TYR A 67 8.70 -17.99 16.68
CA TYR A 67 9.05 -19.29 16.11
C TYR A 67 10.04 -20.03 16.99
N ASN A 68 10.10 -21.35 16.80
CA ASN A 68 11.03 -22.20 17.54
C ASN A 68 12.48 -21.83 17.17
N LYS A 69 13.39 -21.77 18.15
CA LYS A 69 14.81 -21.45 17.94
C LYS A 69 15.54 -22.39 16.97
N LYS A 70 15.00 -23.60 16.74
CA LYS A 70 15.49 -24.57 15.74
C LYS A 70 15.15 -24.19 14.31
N ILE A 71 14.18 -23.29 14.09
CA ILE A 71 13.87 -22.77 12.77
C ILE A 71 14.92 -21.72 12.42
N LYS A 72 15.58 -21.92 11.29
CA LYS A 72 16.66 -21.07 10.75
C LYS A 72 16.36 -20.73 9.29
N GLY A 73 17.09 -19.76 8.74
CA GLY A 73 16.90 -19.25 7.38
C GLY A 73 16.63 -17.75 7.37
N ASP A 74 16.08 -17.25 6.27
CA ASP A 74 15.66 -15.86 6.14
C ASP A 74 14.26 -15.67 6.74
N LEU A 75 14.21 -15.34 8.04
CA LEU A 75 12.96 -15.24 8.82
C LEU A 75 12.36 -13.84 8.79
N ASN A 76 12.53 -13.13 7.68
CA ASN A 76 11.97 -11.80 7.49
C ASN A 76 10.45 -11.88 7.38
N LEU A 77 9.75 -11.06 8.16
CA LEU A 77 8.30 -10.98 8.11
C LEU A 77 7.91 -10.09 6.95
N GLY A 78 7.40 -10.69 5.89
CA GLY A 78 6.85 -9.95 4.77
C GLY A 78 5.69 -9.08 5.23
N VAL A 79 5.58 -7.89 4.62
CA VAL A 79 4.51 -6.91 4.91
C VAL A 79 3.11 -7.47 4.58
N TRP A 80 3.03 -8.48 3.71
CA TRP A 80 1.77 -9.11 3.27
C TRP A 80 1.54 -10.50 3.86
N THR A 81 2.62 -11.23 4.16
CA THR A 81 2.56 -12.59 4.71
C THR A 81 3.72 -12.82 5.65
N LYS A 82 3.40 -13.40 6.81
CA LYS A 82 4.38 -13.89 7.80
C LYS A 82 5.20 -15.10 7.31
N TYR A 83 4.88 -15.64 6.14
CA TYR A 83 5.54 -16.79 5.53
C TYR A 83 6.29 -16.41 4.25
N ASP A 84 6.70 -15.15 4.12
CA ASP A 84 7.47 -14.73 2.96
C ASP A 84 8.76 -15.54 2.85
N ASP A 85 9.09 -15.98 1.63
CA ASP A 85 10.27 -16.81 1.34
C ASP A 85 10.46 -18.07 2.23
N TYR A 86 9.36 -18.67 2.72
CA TYR A 86 9.42 -19.83 3.64
C TYR A 86 10.19 -21.04 3.10
N PHE A 87 10.37 -21.16 1.78
CA PHE A 87 11.17 -22.22 1.15
C PHE A 87 12.66 -22.14 1.52
N ARG A 88 13.12 -21.01 2.05
CA ARG A 88 14.49 -20.82 2.57
C ARG A 88 14.64 -21.24 4.03
N TRP A 89 13.53 -21.61 4.69
CA TRP A 89 13.54 -21.98 6.10
C TRP A 89 13.88 -23.45 6.28
N TYR A 90 14.57 -23.78 7.38
CA TYR A 90 14.95 -25.15 7.70
C TYR A 90 15.03 -25.38 9.21
N VAL A 91 15.01 -26.65 9.62
CA VAL A 91 15.15 -27.05 11.02
C VAL A 91 16.59 -27.48 11.28
N SER A 92 17.25 -26.84 12.24
CA SER A 92 18.56 -27.27 12.75
C SER A 92 18.38 -28.38 13.78
N PHE A 93 19.17 -29.45 13.65
CA PHE A 93 19.20 -30.57 14.59
C PHE A 93 20.14 -30.30 15.76
#